data_AF-A0A521MAX9-F1
#
_entry.id   AF-A0A521MAX9-F1
#
_cell.length_a   1.000
_cell.length_b   1.000
_cell.length_c   1.000
_cell.angle_alpha   90.00
_cell.angle_beta   90.00
_cell.angle_gamma   90.00
#
_symmetry.space_group_name_H-M   'P 1'
#
loop_
_entity.id
_entity.type
_entity.pdbx_description
1 polymer ?
#
loop_
_entity_poly.entity_id
_entity_poly.type
_entity_poly.pdbx_seq_one_letter_code
_entity_poly.pdbx_strand_id
1 'polypeptide(L)'
;MRHLTVIFLVLLPLTAAAQGPGEGRPLAERWCMACHVIERESPTITPDRGPSFPVIAAKPGTTAESLRRYLSTGHTHMPDFTLSRYESDALIAYILSLR
;
A
#
# COMPACT_ATOMS: atom_id res chain seq x y z
N MET A 1 54.16 -5.92 21.88
CA MET A 1 53.64 -5.12 20.75
C MET A 1 52.18 -5.47 20.58
N ARG A 2 51.26 -4.63 21.05
CA ARG A 2 49.82 -4.91 21.08
C ARG A 2 49.16 -3.94 20.11
N HIS A 3 48.84 -4.42 18.91
CA HIS A 3 48.22 -3.63 17.86
C HIS A 3 46.78 -3.28 18.29
N LEU A 4 46.49 -2.00 18.47
CA LEU A 4 45.14 -1.47 18.69
C LEU A 4 44.50 -1.22 17.32
N THR A 5 43.64 -2.14 16.89
CA THR A 5 42.85 -1.98 15.66
C THR A 5 41.63 -1.11 15.99
N VAL A 6 41.58 0.09 15.43
CA VAL A 6 40.43 1.00 15.53
C VAL A 6 39.42 0.60 14.45
N ILE A 7 38.25 0.11 14.87
CA ILE A 7 37.12 -0.19 13.97
C ILE A 7 36.38 1.12 13.69
N PHE A 8 36.49 1.61 12.46
CA PHE A 8 35.73 2.76 11.98
C PHE A 8 34.31 2.29 11.63
N LEU A 9 33.34 2.58 12.49
CA LEU A 9 31.94 2.26 12.25
C LEU A 9 31.38 3.29 11.26
N VAL A 10 31.32 2.93 9.98
CA VAL A 10 30.71 3.77 8.95
C VAL A 10 29.19 3.73 9.12
N LEU A 11 28.61 4.83 9.62
CA LEU A 11 27.16 5.04 9.59
C LEU A 11 26.73 5.37 8.15
N LEU A 12 26.21 4.39 7.43
CA LEU A 12 25.51 4.66 6.17
C LEU A 12 24.19 5.40 6.48
N PRO A 13 23.88 6.50 5.79
CA PRO A 13 22.58 7.15 5.92
C PRO A 13 21.53 6.21 5.31
N LEU A 14 20.62 5.72 6.15
CA LEU A 14 19.44 5.00 5.69
C LEU A 14 18.54 6.03 5.00
N THR A 15 18.62 6.12 3.68
CA THR A 15 17.71 6.95 2.90
C THR A 15 16.31 6.39 3.07
N ALA A 16 15.51 7.00 3.94
CA ALA A 16 14.09 6.76 4.03
C ALA A 16 13.47 7.23 2.71
N ALA A 17 13.29 6.31 1.76
CA ALA A 17 12.52 6.58 0.55
C ALA A 17 11.11 6.98 1.01
N ALA A 18 10.75 8.25 0.80
CA ALA A 18 9.40 8.71 1.02
C ALA A 18 8.48 7.85 0.15
N GLN A 19 7.60 7.11 0.82
CA GLN A 19 6.69 6.13 0.24
C GLN A 19 5.68 6.88 -0.63
N GLY A 20 6.03 7.10 -1.90
CA GLY A 20 5.25 7.91 -2.81
C GLY A 20 4.04 7.13 -3.33
N PRO A 21 2.88 7.78 -3.54
CA PRO A 21 1.72 7.16 -4.20
C PRO A 21 2.04 6.60 -5.61
N GLY A 22 3.14 7.06 -6.22
CA GLY A 22 3.59 6.66 -7.56
C GLY A 22 3.85 5.17 -7.73
N GLU A 23 4.25 4.45 -6.68
CA GLU A 23 4.41 2.99 -6.75
C GLU A 23 3.13 2.22 -6.40
N GLY A 24 2.16 2.86 -5.74
CA GLY A 24 0.92 2.20 -5.36
C GLY A 24 -0.04 1.98 -6.53
N ARG A 25 -0.07 2.89 -7.52
CA ARG A 25 -0.90 2.72 -8.73
C ARG A 25 -0.53 1.46 -9.55
N PRO A 26 0.74 1.23 -9.94
CA PRO A 26 1.09 0.02 -10.70
C PRO A 26 0.88 -1.27 -9.90
N LEU A 27 1.02 -1.24 -8.57
CA LEU A 27 0.64 -2.37 -7.71
C LEU A 27 -0.87 -2.60 -7.69
N ALA A 28 -1.67 -1.53 -7.66
CA ALA A 28 -3.12 -1.61 -7.71
C ALA A 28 -3.62 -2.15 -9.07
N GLU A 29 -2.98 -1.75 -10.17
CA GLU A 29 -3.23 -2.33 -11.50
C GLU A 29 -2.97 -3.83 -11.47
N ARG A 30 -1.84 -4.28 -10.91
CA ARG A 30 -1.50 -5.70 -10.86
C ARG A 30 -2.45 -6.54 -10.01
N TRP A 31 -2.75 -6.07 -8.80
CA TRP A 31 -3.37 -6.91 -7.76
C TRP A 31 -4.85 -6.61 -7.53
N CYS A 32 -5.28 -5.37 -7.76
CA CYS A 32 -6.58 -4.90 -7.29
C CYS A 32 -7.58 -4.70 -8.45
N MET A 33 -7.12 -4.44 -9.68
CA MET A 33 -7.99 -4.04 -10.80
C MET A 33 -8.96 -5.13 -11.26
N ALA A 34 -8.69 -6.39 -10.95
CA ALA A 34 -9.60 -7.49 -11.27
C ALA A 34 -10.95 -7.35 -10.55
N CYS A 35 -10.94 -6.75 -9.36
CA CYS A 35 -12.11 -6.63 -8.49
C CYS A 35 -12.50 -5.19 -8.18
N HIS A 36 -11.57 -4.23 -8.28
CA HIS A 36 -11.79 -2.83 -7.91
C HIS A 36 -11.57 -1.89 -9.09
N VAL A 37 -12.35 -0.81 -9.14
CA VAL A 37 -11.99 0.34 -9.97
C VAL A 37 -11.00 1.21 -9.19
N ILE A 38 -9.81 1.37 -9.74
CA ILE A 38 -8.67 1.98 -9.04
C ILE A 38 -8.39 3.44 -9.48
N GLU A 39 -9.14 3.94 -10.45
CA GLU A 39 -9.00 5.28 -11.03
C GLU A 39 -9.92 6.31 -10.33
N ARG A 40 -9.54 7.59 -10.42
CA ARG A 40 -10.26 8.70 -9.76
C ARG A 40 -11.69 8.90 -10.28
N GLU A 41 -11.93 8.62 -11.56
CA GLU A 41 -13.14 9.05 -12.29
C GLU A 41 -14.28 8.02 -12.30
N SER A 42 -14.32 7.10 -11.33
CA SER A 42 -15.40 6.11 -11.25
C SER A 42 -15.89 5.93 -9.83
N PRO A 43 -16.89 6.73 -9.39
CA PRO A 43 -17.60 6.51 -8.12
C PRO A 43 -18.57 5.32 -8.18
N THR A 44 -18.37 4.40 -9.13
CA THR A 44 -19.29 3.31 -9.40
C THR A 44 -19.03 2.14 -8.45
N ILE A 45 -20.09 1.66 -7.81
CA ILE A 45 -20.14 0.31 -7.25
C ILE A 45 -20.54 -0.61 -8.39
N THR A 46 -19.60 -1.39 -8.90
CA THR A 46 -19.90 -2.39 -9.91
C THR A 46 -20.51 -3.62 -9.22
N PRO A 47 -21.73 -4.06 -9.58
CA PRO A 47 -22.24 -5.34 -9.09
C PRO A 47 -21.24 -6.44 -9.44
N ASP A 48 -21.02 -7.37 -8.51
CA ASP A 48 -19.99 -8.44 -8.54
C ASP A 48 -18.52 -7.99 -8.40
N ARG A 49 -18.28 -6.70 -8.10
CA ARG A 49 -16.96 -6.12 -7.86
C ARG A 49 -16.95 -5.29 -6.58
N GLY A 50 -15.77 -5.14 -5.98
CA GLY A 50 -15.59 -4.33 -4.78
C GLY A 50 -15.82 -2.84 -5.04
N PRO A 51 -15.99 -2.02 -3.98
CA PRO A 51 -16.10 -0.57 -4.11
C PRO A 51 -14.86 0.02 -4.78
N SER A 52 -15.02 1.10 -5.56
CA SER A 52 -13.87 1.78 -6.16
C SER A 52 -12.95 2.38 -5.09
N PHE A 53 -11.67 2.57 -5.42
CA PHE A 53 -10.70 3.13 -4.48
C PHE A 53 -11.10 4.53 -3.97
N PRO A 54 -11.62 5.46 -4.79
CA PRO A 54 -12.14 6.73 -4.29
C PRO A 54 -13.28 6.56 -3.28
N VAL A 55 -14.17 5.59 -3.49
CA VAL A 55 -15.26 5.28 -2.54
C VAL A 55 -14.70 4.70 -1.23
N ILE A 56 -13.71 3.81 -1.30
CA ILE A 56 -13.01 3.29 -0.12
C ILE A 56 -12.34 4.43 0.65
N ALA A 57 -11.62 5.30 -0.06
CA ALA A 57 -10.91 6.44 0.51
C ALA A 57 -11.88 7.43 1.16
N ALA A 58 -13.02 7.73 0.54
CA ALA A 58 -14.01 8.66 1.06
C ALA A 58 -14.79 8.13 2.28
N LYS A 59 -14.81 6.81 2.51
CA LYS A 59 -15.57 6.21 3.62
C LYS A 59 -15.09 6.74 4.99
N PRO A 60 -16.02 7.16 5.88
CA PRO A 60 -15.67 7.54 7.24
C PRO A 60 -14.92 6.41 7.97
N GLY A 61 -13.82 6.76 8.64
CA GLY A 61 -12.98 5.79 9.35
C GLY A 61 -11.94 5.08 8.49
N THR A 62 -11.86 5.35 7.18
CA THR A 62 -10.74 4.89 6.34
C THR A 62 -9.46 5.66 6.69
N THR A 63 -8.58 4.98 7.42
CA THR A 63 -7.21 5.39 7.78
C THR A 63 -6.17 4.38 7.28
N ALA A 64 -4.88 4.74 7.31
CA ALA A 64 -3.79 3.82 6.96
C ALA A 64 -3.81 2.54 7.81
N GLU A 65 -3.99 2.66 9.14
CA GLU A 65 -4.11 1.50 10.03
C GLU A 65 -5.33 0.63 9.72
N SER A 66 -6.47 1.23 9.38
CA SER A 66 -7.67 0.48 9.05
C SER A 66 -7.46 -0.37 7.79
N LEU A 67 -6.84 0.22 6.75
CA LEU A 67 -6.53 -0.46 5.51
C LEU A 67 -5.43 -1.51 5.71
N ARG A 68 -4.42 -1.25 6.54
CA ARG A 68 -3.38 -2.22 6.86
C ARG A 68 -3.95 -3.47 7.50
N ARG A 69 -4.86 -3.31 8.48
CA ARG A 69 -5.56 -4.46 9.06
C ARG A 69 -6.36 -5.21 8.01
N TYR A 70 -7.07 -4.48 7.15
CA TYR A 70 -7.90 -5.07 6.11
C TYR A 70 -7.08 -5.87 5.08
N LEU A 71 -5.92 -5.35 4.67
CA LEU A 71 -5.00 -6.03 3.74
C LEU A 71 -4.21 -7.18 4.40
N SER A 72 -4.19 -7.27 5.73
CA SER A 72 -3.50 -8.34 6.47
C SER A 72 -4.35 -9.61 6.57
N THR A 73 -5.63 -9.53 6.25
CA THR A 73 -6.57 -10.65 6.22
C THR A 73 -7.14 -10.74 4.81
N GLY A 74 -7.06 -11.90 4.15
CA GLY A 74 -7.83 -12.11 2.93
C GLY A 74 -9.29 -11.72 3.17
N HIS A 75 -9.87 -10.89 2.30
CA HIS A 75 -11.23 -10.41 2.49
C HIS A 75 -12.17 -11.05 1.47
N THR A 76 -13.37 -11.43 1.95
CA THR A 76 -14.34 -12.46 1.51
C THR A 76 -14.41 -12.88 0.03
N HIS A 77 -14.09 -12.01 -0.93
CA HIS A 77 -14.19 -12.27 -2.38
C HIS A 77 -12.87 -12.06 -3.14
N MET A 78 -11.79 -11.71 -2.46
CA MET A 78 -10.47 -11.46 -3.03
C MET A 78 -9.55 -12.67 -2.79
N PRO A 79 -8.71 -13.06 -3.76
CA PRO A 79 -7.67 -14.06 -3.50
C PRO A 79 -6.67 -13.57 -2.46
N ASP A 80 -6.07 -14.51 -1.73
CA ASP A 80 -5.00 -14.21 -0.78
C ASP A 80 -3.73 -13.76 -1.53
N PHE A 81 -3.50 -12.45 -1.58
CA PHE A 81 -2.27 -11.91 -2.12
C PHE A 81 -1.19 -11.88 -1.04
N THR A 82 -0.02 -12.45 -1.34
CA THR A 82 1.17 -12.32 -0.50
C THR A 82 1.84 -10.97 -0.80
N LEU A 83 1.26 -9.89 -0.28
CA LEU A 83 1.84 -8.55 -0.37
C LEU A 83 2.93 -8.39 0.69
N SER A 84 4.10 -7.90 0.30
CA SER A 84 5.09 -7.43 1.25
C SER A 84 4.56 -6.22 2.03
N ARG A 85 5.16 -5.94 3.21
CA ARG A 85 4.81 -4.73 3.97
C ARG A 85 4.95 -3.45 3.14
N TYR A 86 5.94 -3.44 2.26
CA TYR A 86 6.21 -2.34 1.34
C TYR A 86 5.08 -2.15 0.33
N GLU A 87 4.65 -3.22 -0.34
CA GLU A 87 3.58 -3.18 -1.32
C GLU A 87 2.25 -2.78 -0.68
N SER A 88 1.94 -3.32 0.51
CA SER A 88 0.77 -2.90 1.28
C SER A 88 0.79 -1.42 1.62
N ASP A 89 1.94 -0.86 2.02
CA ASP A 89 2.08 0.57 2.29
C ASP A 89 1.86 1.43 1.05
N ALA A 90 2.46 1.04 -0.07
CA ALA A 90 2.30 1.73 -1.34
C ALA A 90 0.83 1.74 -1.79
N LEU A 91 0.14 0.60 -1.68
CA LEU A 91 -1.29 0.47 -1.98
C LEU A 91 -2.15 1.36 -1.07
N ILE A 92 -1.88 1.36 0.23
CA ILE A 92 -2.58 2.20 1.22
C ILE A 92 -2.39 3.69 0.88
N ALA A 93 -1.15 4.11 0.62
CA ALA A 93 -0.84 5.48 0.25
C ALA A 93 -1.59 5.89 -1.02
N TYR A 94 -1.64 5.02 -2.02
CA TYR A 94 -2.37 5.27 -3.25
C TYR A 94 -3.89 5.39 -3.02
N ILE A 95 -4.51 4.45 -2.30
CA ILE A 95 -5.95 4.52 -1.95
C ILE A 95 -6.26 5.84 -1.27
N LEU A 96 -5.49 6.22 -0.25
CA LEU A 96 -5.73 7.46 0.51
C LEU A 96 -5.50 8.73 -0.34
N SER A 97 -4.62 8.69 -1.34
CA SER A 97 -4.39 9.82 -2.27
C SER A 97 -5.57 10.11 -3.21
N LEU A 98 -6.53 9.18 -3.29
CA LEU A 98 -7.73 9.28 -4.13
C LEU A 98 -8.95 9.87 -3.40
N ARG A 99 -8.78 10.27 -2.14
CA ARG A 99 -9.76 11.13 -1.45
C ARG A 99 -9.79 12.52 -2.10
#